data_AF-A0A9N9S487-F1
#
_entry.id   AF-A0A9N9S487-F1
#
_cell.length_a   1.000
_cell.length_b   1.000
_cell.length_c   1.000
_cell.angle_alpha   90.00
_cell.angle_beta   90.00
_cell.angle_gamma   90.00
#
_symmetry.space_group_name_H-M   'P 1'
#
loop_
_entity.id
_entity.type
_entity.pdbx_description
1 polymer ?
#
loop_
_entity_poly.entity_id
_entity_poly.type
_entity_poly.pdbx_seq_one_letter_code
_entity_poly.pdbx_strand_id
1 'polypeptide(L)' 'MDQVQKQQNCPVCMEKMVKSVKTECNHEFCVKCLFKWVFLCVDEREKIDCPLCRQTVWMNNLKWIKPEENKEIRVESS' A
#
# COMPACT_ATOMS: atom_id res chain seq x y z
N MET A 1 5.55 -15.88 -22.67
CA MET A 1 5.60 -16.27 -21.25
C MET A 1 5.32 -15.02 -20.44
N ASP A 2 4.27 -15.12 -19.66
CA ASP A 2 3.45 -14.08 -19.05
C ASP A 2 4.29 -13.07 -18.28
N GLN A 3 4.41 -11.85 -18.81
CA GLN A 3 4.92 -10.72 -18.06
C GLN A 3 3.86 -10.37 -17.02
N VAL A 4 3.94 -11.02 -15.85
CA VAL A 4 3.19 -10.66 -14.65
C VAL A 4 3.64 -9.25 -14.29
N GLN A 5 2.94 -8.26 -14.86
CA GLN A 5 2.87 -6.91 -14.35
C GLN A 5 2.69 -7.08 -12.85
N LYS A 6 3.72 -6.74 -12.06
CA LYS A 6 3.67 -6.80 -10.60
C LYS A 6 2.80 -5.63 -10.14
N GLN A 7 1.54 -5.70 -10.56
CA GLN A 7 0.48 -4.79 -10.17
C GLN A 7 0.57 -4.76 -8.65
N GLN A 8 0.85 -3.57 -8.11
CA GLN A 8 0.86 -3.36 -6.68
C GLN A 8 -0.61 -3.45 -6.25
N ASN A 9 -1.09 -4.68 -6.10
CA ASN A 9 -2.42 -4.97 -5.59
C ASN A 9 -2.34 -4.96 -4.07
N CYS A 10 -3.35 -4.38 -3.44
CA CYS A 10 -3.37 -4.34 -1.99
C CYS A 10 -3.51 -5.76 -1.45
N PRO A 11 -2.68 -6.22 -0.51
CA PRO A 11 -2.82 -7.56 0.05
C PRO A 11 -4.12 -7.73 0.87
N VAL A 12 -4.81 -6.63 1.20
CA VAL A 12 -6.07 -6.63 1.97
C VAL A 12 -7.30 -6.70 1.07
N CYS A 13 -7.40 -5.84 0.05
CA CYS A 13 -8.56 -5.77 -0.84
C CYS A 13 -8.32 -6.32 -2.24
N MET A 14 -7.08 -6.71 -2.56
CA MET A 14 -6.61 -7.21 -3.86
C MET A 14 -6.83 -6.27 -5.06
N GLU A 15 -7.28 -5.03 -4.83
CA GLU A 15 -7.42 -4.01 -5.86
C GLU A 15 -6.10 -3.31 -6.20
N LYS A 16 -6.07 -2.71 -7.39
CA LYS A 16 -4.95 -1.90 -7.89
C LYS A 16 -4.73 -0.68 -6.99
N MET A 17 -3.56 -0.59 -6.38
CA MET A 17 -3.21 0.50 -5.48
C MET A 17 -2.69 1.69 -6.28
N VAL A 18 -3.54 2.68 -6.52
CA VAL A 18 -3.09 3.97 -7.10
C VAL A 18 -2.38 4.82 -6.05
N LYS A 19 -2.78 4.68 -4.78
CA LYS A 19 -2.13 5.34 -3.64
C LYS A 19 -1.85 4.26 -2.60
N SER A 20 -0.58 3.90 -2.45
CA SER A 20 -0.12 3.01 -1.40
C SER A 20 0.54 3.80 -0.29
N VAL A 21 0.41 3.29 0.93
CA VAL A 21 1.12 3.80 2.09
C VAL A 21 2.02 2.68 2.58
N LYS A 22 3.30 3.00 2.72
CA LYS A 22 4.31 2.10 3.23
C LYS A 22 4.51 2.34 4.71
N THR A 23 4.49 1.25 5.43
CA THR A 23 4.75 1.21 6.87
C THR A 23 6.24 0.99 7.14
N GLU A 24 6.71 1.33 8.34
CA GLU A 24 8.11 1.13 8.76
C GLU A 24 8.54 -0.34 8.73
N CYS A 25 7.59 -1.27 8.85
CA CYS A 25 7.82 -2.71 8.68
C CYS A 25 7.92 -3.16 7.21
N ASN A 26 8.03 -2.22 6.27
CA ASN A 26 8.17 -2.43 4.83
C ASN A 26 6.95 -3.04 4.13
N HIS A 27 5.78 -3.04 4.78
CA HIS A 27 4.52 -3.48 4.17
C HIS A 27 3.74 -2.31 3.56
N GLU A 28 3.10 -2.57 2.43
CA GLU A 28 2.42 -1.57 1.60
C GLU A 28 0.92 -1.87 1.49
N PHE A 29 0.10 -0.87 1.77
CA PHE A 29 -1.36 -1.00 1.79
C PHE A 29 -2.04 0.14 1.04
N CYS A 30 -3.24 -0.14 0.53
CA CYS A 30 -4.05 0.89 -0.09
C CYS A 30 -4.46 1.91 0.97
N VAL A 31 -4.50 3.20 0.64
CA VAL A 31 -4.91 4.26 1.60
C VAL A 31 -6.23 3.88 2.28
N LYS A 32 -7.24 3.43 1.52
CA LYS A 32 -8.54 3.03 2.07
C LYS A 32 -8.43 1.92 3.12
N CYS A 33 -7.60 0.92 2.84
CA CYS A 33 -7.41 -0.28 3.64
C CYS A 33 -6.69 0.06 4.94
N LEU A 34 -5.60 0.82 4.83
CA LEU A 34 -4.83 1.28 5.97
C LEU A 34 -5.66 2.23 6.84
N PHE A 35 -6.39 3.17 6.25
CA PHE A 35 -7.22 4.10 7.01
C PHE A 35 -8.33 3.38 7.77
N LYS A 36 -8.96 2.37 7.15
CA LYS A 36 -9.94 1.51 7.82
C LYS A 36 -9.31 0.71 8.95
N TRP A 37 -8.11 0.17 8.72
CA TRP A 37 -7.37 -0.57 9.75
C TRP A 37 -7.02 0.32 10.94
N VAL A 38 -6.46 1.50 10.68
CA VAL A 38 -6.21 2.52 11.68
C VAL A 38 -7.49 2.83 12.44
N PHE A 39 -8.61 3.10 11.77
CA PHE A 39 -9.86 3.44 12.46
C PHE A 39 -10.40 2.31 13.37
N LEU A 40 -10.05 1.06 13.08
CA LEU A 40 -10.46 -0.12 13.85
C LEU A 40 -9.48 -0.50 14.97
N CYS A 41 -8.18 -0.26 14.77
CA CYS A 41 -7.09 -0.75 15.63
C CYS A 41 -6.27 0.38 16.27
N VAL A 42 -6.56 1.65 16.00
CA VAL A 42 -5.86 2.77 16.63
C VAL A 42 -6.26 2.87 18.08
N ASP A 43 -5.25 2.78 18.94
CA ASP A 43 -5.41 3.02 20.37
C ASP A 43 -5.33 4.51 20.69
N GLU A 44 -5.68 4.86 21.93
CA GLU A 44 -5.51 6.21 22.50
C GLU A 44 -4.08 6.79 22.35
N ARG A 45 -3.09 5.96 22.01
CA ARG A 45 -1.69 6.34 21.80
C ARG A 45 -1.26 6.46 20.33
N GLU A 46 -2.19 6.47 19.38
CA GLU A 46 -1.90 6.61 17.93
C GLU A 46 -0.99 5.49 17.36
N LYS A 47 -1.00 4.34 18.03
CA LYS A 47 -0.27 3.14 17.62
C LYS A 47 -1.22 2.20 16.90
N ILE A 48 -0.72 1.58 15.84
CA ILE A 48 -1.44 0.55 15.11
C ILE A 48 -0.55 -0.67 14.91
N ASP A 49 -1.13 -1.85 14.81
CA ASP A 49 -0.41 -3.06 14.41
C ASP A 49 -0.48 -3.25 12.89
N CYS A 50 0.60 -3.73 12.28
CA CYS A 50 0.58 -4.05 10.86
C CYS A 50 -0.29 -5.30 10.62
N PRO A 51 -1.27 -5.29 9.70
CA PRO A 51 -2.12 -6.46 9.46
C PRO A 51 -1.40 -7.66 8.84
N LEU A 52 -0.18 -7.48 8.31
CA LEU A 52 0.63 -8.56 7.72
C LEU A 52 1.57 -9.22 8.72
N CYS A 53 2.27 -8.43 9.53
CA CYS A 53 3.32 -8.93 10.43
C CYS A 53 3.08 -8.64 11.91
N ARG A 54 1.96 -7.98 12.26
CA ARG A 54 1.60 -7.54 13.63
C ARG A 54 2.65 -6.67 14.31
N GLN A 55 3.55 -6.07 13.55
CA GLN A 55 4.55 -5.17 14.09
C GLN A 55 3.89 -3.83 14.45
N THR A 56 4.25 -3.26 15.60
CA THR A 56 3.75 -1.95 16.02
C THR A 56 4.29 -0.88 15.09
N VAL A 57 3.39 -0.24 14.34
CA VAL A 57 3.69 0.88 13.45
C VAL A 57 2.98 2.13 13.97
N TRP A 58 3.65 3.26 13.80
CA TRP A 58 3.19 4.53 14.34
C TRP A 58 2.57 5.33 13.21
N MET A 59 1.41 5.92 13.44
CA MET A 59 0.66 6.64 12.41
C MET A 59 1.49 7.80 11.82
N ASN A 60 2.35 8.41 12.63
CA ASN A 60 3.24 9.50 12.22
C ASN A 60 4.42 9.06 11.32
N ASN A 61 4.71 7.75 11.24
CA ASN A 61 5.80 7.21 10.41
C ASN A 61 5.30 6.58 9.10
N LEU A 62 4.01 6.75 8.77
CA LEU A 62 3.43 6.23 7.54
C LEU A 62 3.90 7.05 6.32
N LYS A 63 4.52 6.38 5.34
CA LYS A 63 5.05 7.02 4.13
C LYS A 63 4.09 6.85 2.96
N TRP A 64 3.65 7.97 2.40
CA TRP A 64 2.76 8.00 1.25
C TRP A 64 3.56 7.82 -0.03
N ILE A 65 3.29 6.75 -0.76
CA ILE A 65 3.92 6.49 -2.06
C ILE A 65 3.00 7.06 -3.14
N LYS A 66 3.57 7.92 -3.99
CA LYS A 66 2.87 8.42 -5.17
C LYS A 66 2.80 7.30 -6.20
N PRO A 67 1.69 7.17 -6.95
CA PRO A 67 1.66 6.26 -8.08
C PRO A 67 2.80 6.64 -9.02
N GLU A 68 3.70 5.69 -9.27
CA GLU A 68 4.63 5.82 -10.38
C GLU A 68 3.78 5.72 -11.65
N GLU A 69 3.57 6.87 -12.29
CA GLU A 69 2.85 6.98 -13.55
C GLU A 69 3.69 6.24 -14.61
N ASN A 70 3.36 4.96 -14.80
CA ASN A 70 4.04 4.11 -15.75
C ASN A 70 3.85 4.71 -17.14
N LYS A 71 4.93 5.34 -17.63
CA LYS A 71 5.10 5.81 -19.00
C LYS A 71 4.62 4.71 -19.94
N GLU A 72 3.50 5.01 -20.55
CA GLU A 72 2.97 4.42 -21.77
C GLU A 72 4.15 4.10 -22.70
N ILE A 73 4.49 2.81 -22.77
CA ILE A 73 5.37 2.28 -23.80
C ILE A 73 4.60 2.49 -25.09
N ARG A 74 4.99 3.52 -25.84
CA ARG A 74 4.50 3.77 -27.19
C ARG A 74 4.89 2.56 -28.04
N VAL A 75 3.95 1.63 -28.20
CA VAL A 75 4.06 0.55 -29.18
C VAL A 75 3.87 1.18 -30.57
N GLU A 76 4.95 1.70 -31.14
CA GLU A 76 5.06 1.84 -32.59
C GLU A 76 5.56 0.50 -33.15
N SER A 77 4.69 -0.24 -33.82
CA SER A 77 5.04 -1.37 -34.70
C SER A 77 3.79 -1.63 -35.56
N SER A 78 3.67 -0.98 -36.72
CA SER A 78 4.06 -1.49 -38.07
C SER A 78 3.13 -2.57 -38.60
#